data_AF-A0ABC9WLT6-F1
#
_entry.id   AF-A0ABC9WLT6-F1
#
_cell.length_a   1.000
_cell.length_b   1.000
_cell.length_c   1.000
_cell.angle_alpha   90.00
_cell.angle_beta   90.00
_cell.angle_gamma   90.00
#
_symmetry.space_group_name_H-M   'P 1'
#
loop_
_entity.id
_entity.type
_entity.pdbx_description
1 polymer ?
#
loop_
_entity_poly.entity_id
_entity_poly.type
_entity_poly.pdbx_seq_one_letter_code
_entity_poly.pdbx_strand_id
1 'polypeptide(L)'
;MTMAKKSQEENPRNYRPVSLTSVPGKVVEQIILSAIKQYVLDNQVIRPSQRGFMKGRSCLTHLISFYDKVTHSVDEGKAVDVVYLDFSKAFDTISHSILLEKLAAHSLDGCTLHCVKNCLDGQAQRVVVNGVKSSW
;
A
#
# COMPACT_ATOMS: atom_id res chain seq x y z
N MET A 1 8.36 16.15 0.67
CA MET A 1 7.17 16.92 0.23
C MET A 1 5.96 16.30 0.89
N THR A 2 5.17 17.04 1.66
CA THR A 2 4.03 16.50 2.41
C THR A 2 2.72 16.85 1.72
N MET A 3 1.78 15.91 1.67
CA MET A 3 0.41 16.18 1.18
C MET A 3 -0.52 16.41 2.37
N ALA A 4 -1.22 17.55 2.38
CA ALA A 4 -2.18 17.91 3.42
C ALA A 4 -3.55 17.25 3.16
N LYS A 5 -4.23 16.79 4.22
CA LYS A 5 -5.69 16.58 4.19
C LYS A 5 -6.36 17.96 4.28
N LYS A 6 -7.33 18.21 3.40
CA LYS A 6 -8.00 19.51 3.13
C LYS A 6 -8.75 20.15 4.32
N SER A 7 -8.69 19.58 5.52
CA SER A 7 -9.31 20.10 6.73
C SER A 7 -8.29 20.08 7.88
N GLN A 8 -7.85 21.27 8.28
CA GLN A 8 -6.88 21.58 9.35
C GLN A 8 -5.40 21.40 8.97
N GLU A 9 -4.84 22.46 8.37
CA GLU A 9 -3.41 22.60 8.03
C GLU A 9 -2.50 22.76 9.26
N GLU A 10 -3.04 23.15 10.42
CA GLU A 10 -2.23 23.43 11.61
C GLU A 10 -1.80 22.19 12.41
N ASN A 11 -2.34 21.00 12.11
CA ASN A 11 -1.96 19.77 12.81
C ASN A 11 -0.88 18.99 12.04
N PRO A 12 0.36 18.88 12.57
CA PRO A 12 1.44 18.12 11.94
C PRO A 12 1.09 16.65 11.66
N ARG A 13 0.15 16.06 12.42
CA ARG A 13 -0.28 14.67 12.27
C ARG A 13 -1.11 14.40 11.00
N ASN A 14 -1.61 15.45 10.34
CA ASN A 14 -2.42 15.37 9.12
C ASN A 14 -1.58 15.30 7.84
N TYR A 15 -0.28 15.52 7.93
CA TYR A 15 0.63 15.40 6.80
C TYR A 15 1.03 13.93 6.60
N ARG A 16 1.00 13.48 5.35
CA ARG A 16 1.61 12.21 4.97
C ARG A 16 3.09 12.43 4.66
N PRO A 17 4.01 11.77 5.38
CA PRO A 17 5.41 11.79 5.00
C PRO A 17 5.59 11.10 3.65
N VAL A 18 6.34 11.72 2.74
CA VAL A 18 6.77 11.10 1.49
C VAL A 18 8.27 10.96 1.54
N SER A 19 8.74 9.71 1.61
CA SER A 19 10.16 9.38 1.51
C SER A 19 10.61 9.50 0.06
N LEU A 20 11.55 10.40 -0.20
CA LEU A 20 12.23 10.49 -1.49
C LEU A 20 13.52 9.66 -1.40
N THR A 21 13.50 8.46 -1.99
CA THR A 21 14.70 7.66 -2.16
C THR A 21 15.57 8.20 -3.29
N SER A 22 16.88 7.96 -3.20
CA SER A 22 17.85 8.34 -4.24
C SER A 22 17.53 7.65 -5.56
N VAL A 23 18.01 8.19 -6.68
CA VAL A 23 17.78 7.55 -8.00
C VAL A 23 18.27 6.09 -8.02
N PRO A 24 19.48 5.76 -7.53
CA PRO A 24 19.90 4.35 -7.42
C PRO A 24 18.99 3.53 -6.51
N GLY A 25 18.53 4.10 -5.38
CA GLY A 25 17.59 3.43 -4.47
C GLY A 25 16.28 3.06 -5.16
N LYS A 26 15.71 3.97 -5.95
CA LYS A 26 14.50 3.71 -6.74
C LYS A 26 14.71 2.59 -7.75
N VAL A 27 15.88 2.52 -8.40
CA VAL A 27 16.19 1.44 -9.34
C VAL A 27 16.19 0.10 -8.62
N VAL A 28 16.84 0.00 -7.45
CA VAL A 28 16.85 -1.22 -6.62
C VAL A 28 15.44 -1.59 -6.17
N GLU A 29 14.65 -0.63 -5.68
CA GLU A 29 13.25 -0.84 -5.29
C GLU A 29 12.41 -1.37 -6.45
N GLN A 30 12.60 -0.87 -7.67
CA GLN A 30 11.88 -1.35 -8.86
C GLN A 30 12.26 -2.79 -9.23
N ILE A 31 13.52 -3.18 -9.06
CA ILE A 31 13.98 -4.56 -9.29
C ILE A 31 13.30 -5.50 -8.28
N ILE A 32 13.35 -5.15 -6.98
CA ILE A 32 12.71 -5.92 -5.91
C ILE A 32 11.19 -6.02 -6.15
N LEU A 33 10.55 -4.89 -6.47
CA LEU A 33 9.11 -4.84 -6.75
C LEU A 33 8.73 -5.71 -7.96
N SER A 34 9.58 -5.78 -8.98
CA SER A 34 9.34 -6.61 -10.16
C SER A 34 9.39 -8.09 -9.82
N ALA A 35 10.39 -8.52 -9.03
CA ALA A 35 10.48 -9.90 -8.54
C ALA A 35 9.25 -10.30 -7.71
N ILE A 36 8.84 -9.45 -6.76
CA ILE A 36 7.65 -9.70 -5.92
C ILE A 36 6.37 -9.75 -6.77
N LYS A 37 6.22 -8.84 -7.74
CA LYS A 37 5.03 -8.82 -8.62
C LYS A 37 4.92 -10.09 -9.44
N GLN A 38 6.02 -10.54 -10.03
CA GLN A 38 6.05 -11.77 -10.80
C GLN A 38 5.66 -12.95 -9.91
N TYR A 39 6.28 -13.06 -8.73
CA TYR A 39 5.95 -14.08 -7.75
C TYR A 39 4.46 -14.12 -7.37
N VAL A 40 3.88 -12.95 -7.08
CA VAL A 40 2.47 -12.82 -6.70
C VAL A 40 1.52 -13.25 -7.82
N LEU A 41 1.88 -12.95 -9.08
CA LEU A 41 1.08 -13.33 -10.25
C LEU A 41 1.14 -14.83 -10.51
N ASP A 42 2.35 -15.41 -10.50
CA ASP A 42 2.57 -16.82 -10.82
C ASP A 42 1.92 -17.75 -9.78
N ASN A 43 1.90 -17.34 -8.51
CA ASN A 43 1.38 -18.14 -7.40
C ASN A 43 -0.04 -17.76 -6.97
N GLN A 44 -0.71 -16.86 -7.69
CA GLN A 44 -2.07 -16.37 -7.38
C GLN A 44 -2.27 -15.96 -5.90
N VAL A 45 -1.23 -15.35 -5.30
CA VAL A 45 -1.22 -14.98 -3.87
C VAL A 45 -2.33 -13.99 -3.55
N ILE A 46 -2.67 -13.13 -4.52
CA ILE A 46 -3.66 -12.07 -4.38
C ILE A 46 -4.99 -12.48 -5.01
N ARG A 47 -6.08 -12.30 -4.25
CA ARG A 47 -7.43 -12.64 -4.71
C ARG A 47 -7.82 -11.87 -5.98
N PRO A 48 -8.61 -12.48 -6.90
CA PRO A 48 -9.10 -11.81 -8.10
C PRO A 48 -9.94 -10.55 -7.84
N SER A 49 -10.54 -10.42 -6.65
CA SER A 49 -11.30 -9.24 -6.24
C SER A 49 -10.43 -8.01 -5.93
N GLN A 50 -9.12 -8.18 -5.66
CA GLN A 50 -8.22 -7.07 -5.35
C GLN A 50 -8.01 -6.20 -6.59
N ARG A 51 -8.44 -4.94 -6.55
CA ARG A 51 -8.34 -4.03 -7.70
C ARG A 51 -7.15 -3.07 -7.58
N GLY A 52 -6.89 -2.59 -6.37
CA GLY A 52 -5.82 -1.62 -6.12
C GLY A 52 -4.44 -2.23 -6.36
N PHE A 53 -3.54 -1.43 -6.95
CA PHE A 53 -2.14 -1.78 -7.23
C PHE A 53 -1.91 -3.00 -8.13
N MET A 54 -2.94 -3.50 -8.80
CA MET A 54 -2.86 -4.61 -9.75
C MET A 54 -2.82 -4.09 -11.19
N LYS A 55 -1.94 -4.65 -12.02
CA LYS A 55 -1.85 -4.31 -13.45
C LYS A 55 -3.19 -4.61 -14.15
N GLY A 56 -3.65 -3.67 -14.98
CA GLY A 56 -4.89 -3.82 -15.74
C GLY A 56 -6.18 -3.68 -14.92
N ARG A 57 -6.10 -3.30 -13.63
CA ARG A 57 -7.26 -3.02 -12.77
C ARG A 57 -7.26 -1.54 -12.37
N SER A 58 -8.44 -0.95 -12.25
CA SER A 58 -8.62 0.47 -11.93
C SER A 58 -9.80 0.66 -10.98
N CYS A 59 -9.92 1.87 -10.41
CA CYS A 59 -11.09 2.22 -9.60
C CYS A 59 -12.39 2.13 -10.41
N LEU A 60 -12.35 2.45 -11.70
CA LEU A 60 -13.51 2.34 -12.59
C LEU A 60 -13.92 0.87 -12.79
N THR A 61 -12.97 -0.02 -13.08
CA THR A 61 -13.30 -1.45 -13.24
C THR A 61 -13.75 -2.09 -11.92
N HIS A 62 -13.33 -1.54 -10.77
CA HIS A 62 -13.88 -1.91 -9.48
C HIS A 62 -15.35 -1.50 -9.37
N LEU A 63 -15.64 -0.24 -9.64
CA LEU A 63 -16.97 0.32 -9.51
C LEU A 63 -17.98 -0.39 -10.43
N ILE A 64 -17.62 -0.63 -11.68
CA ILE A 64 -18.46 -1.36 -12.65
C ILE A 64 -18.80 -2.76 -12.11
N SER A 65 -17.79 -3.53 -11.70
CA SER A 65 -18.01 -4.89 -11.18
C SER A 65 -18.75 -4.92 -9.85
N PHE A 66 -18.65 -3.87 -9.05
CA PHE A 66 -19.44 -3.74 -7.83
C PHE A 66 -20.90 -3.48 -8.17
N TYR A 67 -21.19 -2.48 -9.02
CA TYR A 67 -22.55 -2.16 -9.42
C TYR A 67 -23.25 -3.32 -10.12
N ASP A 68 -22.55 -4.04 -11.00
CA ASP A 68 -23.07 -5.24 -11.67
C ASP A 68 -23.62 -6.28 -10.66
N LYS A 69 -22.89 -6.51 -9.56
CA LYS A 69 -23.34 -7.41 -8.49
C LYS A 69 -24.52 -6.86 -7.69
N VAL A 70 -24.51 -5.56 -7.43
CA VAL A 70 -25.59 -4.88 -6.69
C VAL A 70 -26.87 -4.91 -7.50
N THR A 71 -26.82 -4.52 -8.78
CA THR A 71 -27.98 -4.49 -9.68
C THR A 71 -28.55 -5.89 -9.86
N HIS A 72 -27.70 -6.90 -10.08
CA HIS A 72 -28.16 -8.29 -10.16
C HIS A 72 -28.89 -8.75 -8.89
N SER A 73 -28.38 -8.40 -7.71
CA SER A 73 -29.02 -8.78 -6.44
C SER A 73 -30.36 -8.06 -6.24
N VAL A 74 -30.44 -6.79 -6.64
CA VAL A 74 -31.68 -6.00 -6.58
C VAL A 74 -32.72 -6.52 -7.56
N ASP A 75 -32.32 -6.90 -8.78
CA ASP A 75 -33.20 -7.49 -9.80
C ASP A 75 -33.80 -8.83 -9.33
N GLU A 76 -33.07 -9.57 -8.49
CA GLU A 76 -33.57 -10.78 -7.82
C GLU A 76 -34.46 -10.49 -6.60
N GLY A 77 -34.73 -9.22 -6.28
CA GLY A 77 -35.52 -8.80 -5.12
C GLY A 77 -34.80 -8.94 -3.79
N LYS A 78 -33.46 -9.08 -3.78
CA LYS A 78 -32.66 -9.21 -2.56
C LYS A 78 -32.27 -7.83 -2.03
N ALA A 79 -32.29 -7.68 -0.70
CA ALA A 79 -31.69 -6.52 -0.04
C ALA A 79 -30.16 -6.58 -0.13
N VAL A 80 -29.53 -5.42 -0.31
CA VAL A 80 -28.07 -5.29 -0.42
C VAL A 80 -27.57 -4.27 0.61
N ASP A 81 -26.72 -4.73 1.52
CA ASP A 81 -26.01 -3.88 2.47
C ASP A 81 -24.52 -3.83 2.13
N VAL A 82 -23.90 -2.66 2.29
CA VAL A 82 -22.50 -2.42 1.92
C VAL A 82 -21.74 -1.87 3.11
N VAL A 83 -20.66 -2.56 3.49
CA VAL A 83 -19.77 -2.13 4.58
C VAL A 83 -18.45 -1.64 3.97
N TYR A 84 -18.13 -0.37 4.21
CA TYR A 84 -16.84 0.21 3.83
C TYR A 84 -15.87 0.20 5.01
N LEU A 85 -14.65 -0.25 4.75
CA LEU A 85 -13.56 -0.29 5.74
C LEU A 85 -12.39 0.54 5.22
N ASP A 86 -11.86 1.44 6.05
CA ASP A 86 -10.67 2.24 5.75
C ASP A 86 -9.67 2.17 6.91
N PHE A 87 -8.41 1.89 6.60
CA PHE A 87 -7.34 1.80 7.59
C PHE A 87 -6.67 3.17 7.76
N SER A 88 -6.77 3.73 8.96
CA SER A 88 -6.07 4.96 9.31
C SER A 88 -4.56 4.76 9.21
N LYS A 89 -3.90 5.58 8.38
CA LYS A 89 -2.44 5.57 8.19
C LYS A 89 -1.85 4.18 7.89
N ALA A 90 -2.53 3.40 7.05
CA ALA A 90 -2.18 2.01 6.75
C ALA A 90 -0.67 1.74 6.62
N PHE A 91 0.05 2.50 5.77
CA PHE A 91 1.49 2.31 5.58
C PHE A 91 2.35 2.65 6.81
N ASP A 92 1.92 3.58 7.65
CA ASP A 92 2.63 3.95 8.89
C ASP A 92 2.34 2.95 10.02
N THR A 93 1.24 2.19 9.92
CA THR A 93 0.74 1.29 10.98
C THR A 93 1.03 -0.18 10.74
N ILE A 94 1.51 -0.57 9.55
CA ILE A 94 1.81 -1.97 9.25
C ILE A 94 3.04 -2.40 10.05
N SER A 95 2.89 -3.48 10.83
CA SER A 95 4.03 -4.11 11.48
C SER A 95 4.96 -4.75 10.46
N HIS A 96 6.23 -4.34 10.48
CA HIS A 96 7.27 -4.89 9.60
C HIS A 96 7.50 -6.38 9.87
N SER A 97 7.40 -6.85 11.11
CA SER A 97 7.57 -8.27 11.43
C SER A 97 6.45 -9.12 10.82
N ILE A 98 5.19 -8.70 11.00
CA ILE A 98 4.02 -9.39 10.43
C ILE A 98 4.07 -9.38 8.91
N LEU A 99 4.52 -8.28 8.29
CA LEU A 99 4.69 -8.20 6.84
C LEU A 99 5.72 -9.23 6.36
N LEU A 100 6.90 -9.30 6.99
CA LEU A 100 7.96 -10.25 6.62
C LEU A 100 7.54 -11.70 6.85
N GLU A 101 6.85 -12.00 7.95
CA GLU A 101 6.29 -13.33 8.22
C GLU A 101 5.27 -13.75 7.16
N LYS A 102 4.39 -12.84 6.73
CA LYS A 102 3.43 -13.13 5.65
C LYS A 102 4.11 -13.37 4.32
N LEU A 103 5.15 -12.59 3.98
CA LEU A 103 5.91 -12.80 2.75
C LEU A 103 6.66 -14.14 2.78
N ALA A 104 7.23 -14.51 3.92
CA ALA A 104 7.87 -15.81 4.12
C ALA A 104 6.88 -16.98 4.01
N ALA A 105 5.70 -16.85 4.63
CA ALA A 105 4.64 -17.86 4.58
C ALA A 105 4.08 -18.06 3.16
N HIS A 106 4.19 -17.04 2.31
CA HIS A 106 3.88 -17.13 0.90
C HIS A 106 5.04 -17.65 0.06
N SER A 107 6.11 -18.23 0.61
CA SER A 107 7.23 -18.85 -0.11
C SER A 107 8.03 -17.90 -1.01
N LEU A 108 8.09 -16.61 -0.67
CA LEU A 108 9.02 -15.69 -1.31
C LEU A 108 10.47 -16.10 -1.01
N ASP A 109 11.37 -16.00 -1.99
CA ASP A 109 12.74 -16.44 -1.81
C ASP A 109 13.48 -15.61 -0.74
N GLY A 110 14.44 -16.24 -0.06
CA GLY A 110 15.15 -15.63 1.06
C GLY A 110 15.94 -14.37 0.69
N CYS A 111 16.44 -14.28 -0.54
CA CYS A 111 17.18 -13.11 -1.02
C CYS A 111 16.24 -11.91 -1.16
N THR A 112 15.10 -12.08 -1.84
CA THR A 112 14.09 -11.03 -1.98
C THR A 112 13.54 -10.60 -0.62
N LEU A 113 13.26 -11.56 0.28
CA LEU A 113 12.79 -11.26 1.64
C LEU A 113 13.83 -10.46 2.44
N HIS A 114 15.12 -10.81 2.32
CA HIS A 114 16.21 -10.08 2.95
C HIS A 114 16.34 -8.66 2.40
N CYS A 115 16.22 -8.47 1.09
CA CYS A 115 16.20 -7.15 0.46
C CYS A 115 15.03 -6.30 0.98
N VAL A 116 13.81 -6.86 1.06
CA VAL A 116 12.65 -6.17 1.63
C VAL A 116 12.89 -5.76 3.08
N LYS A 117 13.45 -6.68 3.89
CA LYS A 117 13.81 -6.36 5.28
C LYS A 117 14.77 -5.17 5.35
N ASN A 118 15.83 -5.17 4.54
CA ASN A 118 16.82 -4.09 4.52
C ASN A 118 16.23 -2.76 4.00
N CYS A 119 15.26 -2.80 3.09
CA CYS A 119 14.54 -1.60 2.64
C CYS A 119 13.66 -0.98 3.73
N LEU A 120 13.15 -1.81 4.64
CA LEU A 120 12.26 -1.39 5.74
C LEU A 120 13.03 -1.00 7.01
N ASP A 121 14.26 -1.49 7.18
CA ASP A 121 15.08 -1.23 8.35
C ASP A 121 15.80 0.12 8.26
N GLY A 122 16.07 0.73 9.42
CA GLY A 122 16.91 1.94 9.52
C GLY A 122 16.35 3.23 8.90
N GLN A 123 15.06 3.27 8.49
CA GLN A 123 14.46 4.52 8.04
C GLN A 123 14.21 5.48 9.20
N ALA A 124 14.99 6.57 9.25
CA ALA A 124 14.72 7.72 10.08
C ALA A 124 14.25 8.90 9.23
N GLN A 125 13.30 9.68 9.75
CA GLN A 125 12.80 10.87 9.08
C GLN A 125 12.76 12.02 10.08
N ARG A 126 13.18 13.20 9.64
CA ARG A 126 13.06 14.44 10.42
C ARG A 126 12.36 15.53 9.61
N VAL A 127 11.68 16.42 10.31
CA VAL A 127 10.95 17.54 9.70
C VAL A 127 11.81 18.80 9.79
N VAL A 128 11.81 19.60 8.72
CA VAL A 128 12.45 20.92 8.70
C VAL A 128 11.40 21.98 8.39
N VAL A 129 11.24 22.96 9.29
CA VAL A 129 10.32 24.09 9.13
C VAL A 129 11.11 25.37 9.32
N ASN A 130 11.10 26.27 8.33
CA ASN A 130 11.81 27.55 8.37
C ASN A 130 13.29 27.43 8.81
N GLY A 131 13.98 26.37 8.36
CA GLY A 131 15.38 26.09 8.71
C GLY A 131 15.61 25.39 10.06
N VAL A 132 14.58 25.30 10.91
CA VAL A 132 14.62 24.57 12.19
C VAL A 132 14.33 23.09 11.95
N LYS A 133 15.12 22.21 12.57
CA LYS A 133 15.05 20.74 12.38
C LYS A 133 14.47 20.07 13.63
N SER A 134 13.62 19.07 13.46
CA SER A 134 13.25 18.16 14.56
C SER A 134 14.43 17.26 14.95
N SER A 135 14.29 16.55 16.07
CA SER A 135 15.13 15.39 16.36
C SER A 135 15.08 14.37 15.21
N TRP A 136 16.11 13.52 15.17
CA TRP A 136 16.17 12.37 14.28
C TRP A 136 15.20 11.27 14.71
#